data_AF-A0A8J2T010-F1
#
_entry.id   AF-A0A8J2T010-F1
#
_cell.length_a   1.000
_cell.length_b   1.000
_cell.length_c   1.000
_cell.angle_alpha   90.00
_cell.angle_beta   90.00
_cell.angle_gamma   90.00
#
_symmetry.space_group_name_H-M   'P 1'
#
loop_
_entity.id
_entity.type
_entity.pdbx_description
1 polymer ?
#
loop_
_entity_poly.entity_id
_entity_poly.type
_entity_poly.pdbx_seq_one_letter_code
_entity_poly.pdbx_strand_id
1 'polypeptide(L)'
;MRCLLLVTTACALAPITTPPKRTEFREGIGGATKEQAVAVGETVECAKKPIGPRDVIVRCYDISSDGKLAPALSLATSKRVHWFPKLTCSVGDRAWAYDGEIEPTSNSVVARAAGEPVFSFNLGESVYDDAGIDEVLRKMEADYNEEEYDFFFRNCNHFADDLGRRLSGGNEVDRKFMEDFVIFESESLLCNMASFQRSMTMAVTRQIQKIVIVSWRRSWKKALAEEAEASKVTT
;
A
#
# COMPACT_ATOMS: atom_id res chain seq x y z
N MET A 1 -55.88 2.81 -7.55
CA MET A 1 -54.70 3.70 -7.41
C MET A 1 -53.63 2.94 -6.64
N ARG A 2 -52.56 2.51 -7.30
CA ARG A 2 -51.44 1.76 -6.69
C ARG A 2 -50.36 2.77 -6.28
N CYS A 3 -50.07 2.87 -4.98
CA CYS A 3 -48.92 3.58 -4.45
C CYS A 3 -47.65 2.80 -4.82
N LEU A 4 -46.77 3.43 -5.60
CA LEU A 4 -45.39 2.98 -5.80
C LEU A 4 -44.56 3.48 -4.60
N LEU A 5 -44.06 2.55 -3.79
CA LEU A 5 -43.02 2.83 -2.79
C LEU A 5 -41.66 2.77 -3.49
N LEU A 6 -41.06 3.93 -3.71
CA LEU A 6 -39.64 4.08 -4.06
C LEU A 6 -38.82 3.75 -2.80
N VAL A 7 -38.28 2.54 -2.73
CA VAL A 7 -37.23 2.20 -1.76
C VAL A 7 -35.94 2.81 -2.30
N THR A 8 -35.59 3.97 -1.77
CA THR A 8 -34.26 4.56 -1.93
C THR A 8 -33.33 3.89 -0.94
N THR A 9 -32.53 2.94 -1.41
CA THR A 9 -31.43 2.36 -0.64
C THR A 9 -30.33 3.42 -0.53
N ALA A 10 -30.49 4.34 0.42
CA ALA A 10 -29.38 5.17 0.87
C ALA A 10 -28.43 4.25 1.65
N CYS A 11 -27.43 3.67 0.98
CA CYS A 11 -26.26 3.15 1.65
C CYS A 11 -25.64 4.33 2.40
N ALA A 12 -25.89 4.40 3.70
CA ALA A 12 -25.27 5.36 4.58
C ALA A 12 -23.76 5.12 4.50
N LEU A 13 -23.07 5.98 3.77
CA LEU A 13 -21.63 6.10 3.80
C LEU A 13 -21.27 6.49 5.24
N ALA A 14 -20.94 5.51 6.07
CA ALA A 14 -20.20 5.82 7.28
C ALA A 14 -18.93 6.56 6.79
N PRO A 15 -18.67 7.79 7.23
CA PRO A 15 -17.41 8.43 6.91
C PRO A 15 -16.33 7.63 7.61
N ILE A 16 -15.71 6.70 6.88
CA ILE A 16 -14.43 6.14 7.24
C ILE A 16 -13.48 7.31 7.01
N THR A 17 -13.28 8.10 8.06
CA THR A 17 -12.30 9.18 8.07
C THR A 17 -10.93 8.55 7.94
N THR A 18 -10.07 9.19 7.15
CA THR A 18 -8.66 8.78 7.03
C THR A 18 -8.08 8.69 8.43
N PRO A 19 -7.37 7.60 8.78
CA PRO A 19 -6.68 7.54 10.06
C PRO A 19 -5.79 8.78 10.21
N PRO A 20 -5.83 9.50 11.33
CA PRO A 20 -5.01 10.68 11.53
C PRO A 20 -3.53 10.33 11.32
N LYS A 21 -2.74 11.28 10.80
CA LYS A 21 -1.28 11.09 10.67
C LYS A 21 -0.75 10.64 12.04
N ARG A 22 -0.05 9.52 12.09
CA ARG A 22 0.72 9.20 13.29
C ARG A 22 1.79 10.27 13.48
N THR A 23 1.80 10.87 14.66
CA THR A 23 2.78 11.88 15.07
C THR A 23 3.78 11.33 16.09
N GLU A 24 3.57 10.10 16.56
CA GLU A 24 4.34 9.47 17.63
C GLU A 24 4.98 8.16 17.15
N PHE A 25 6.20 7.91 17.63
CA PHE A 25 7.01 6.75 17.26
C PHE A 25 6.75 5.62 18.24
N ARG A 26 6.63 4.39 17.74
CA ARG A 26 6.56 3.20 18.59
C ARG A 26 7.97 2.73 18.95
N GLU A 27 8.29 2.59 20.24
CA GLU A 27 9.62 2.12 20.67
C GLU A 27 9.84 0.64 20.29
N GLY A 28 11.03 0.30 19.75
CA GLY A 28 11.38 -1.07 19.34
C GLY A 28 12.79 -1.21 18.78
N ILE A 29 13.32 -2.44 18.71
CA ILE A 29 14.76 -2.73 18.48
C ILE A 29 15.08 -3.13 17.01
N GLY A 30 14.08 -3.21 16.13
CA GLY A 30 14.31 -3.50 14.71
C GLY A 30 13.07 -4.03 14.01
N GLY A 31 13.07 -3.96 12.68
CA GLY A 31 12.04 -4.55 11.82
C GLY A 31 12.14 -6.08 11.78
N ALA A 32 11.01 -6.73 11.52
CA ALA A 32 10.92 -8.16 11.27
C ALA A 32 11.61 -8.52 9.93
N THR A 33 12.15 -9.73 9.84
CA THR A 33 12.64 -10.23 8.56
C THR A 33 11.48 -10.59 7.64
N LYS A 34 11.73 -10.63 6.33
CA LYS A 34 10.75 -11.10 5.34
C LYS A 34 10.23 -12.49 5.68
N GLU A 35 11.11 -13.40 6.12
CA GLU A 35 10.74 -14.78 6.46
C GLU A 35 9.81 -14.83 7.67
N GLN A 36 10.04 -13.97 8.67
CA GLN A 36 9.15 -13.84 9.82
C GLN A 36 7.78 -13.28 9.41
N ALA A 37 7.77 -12.25 8.57
CA ALA A 37 6.53 -11.72 8.01
C ALA A 37 5.80 -12.79 7.20
N VAL A 38 6.52 -13.63 6.43
CA VAL A 38 5.93 -14.72 5.64
C VAL A 38 5.25 -15.75 6.50
N ALA A 39 5.98 -16.26 7.50
CA ALA A 39 5.46 -17.26 8.41
C ALA A 39 4.19 -16.80 9.14
N VAL A 40 4.09 -15.51 9.49
CA VAL A 40 2.88 -14.97 10.15
C VAL A 40 1.78 -14.65 9.13
N GLY A 41 2.14 -14.04 8.00
CA GLY A 41 1.20 -13.60 6.95
C GLY A 41 0.38 -14.76 6.38
N GLU A 42 0.99 -15.94 6.20
CA GLU A 42 0.31 -17.16 5.75
C GLU A 42 -0.78 -17.65 6.73
N THR A 43 -0.68 -17.26 8.00
CA THR A 43 -1.67 -17.64 9.03
C THR A 43 -2.88 -16.71 9.06
N VAL A 44 -2.77 -15.52 8.46
CA VAL A 44 -3.84 -14.51 8.45
C VAL A 44 -5.05 -14.99 7.65
N GLU A 45 -6.24 -14.92 8.24
CA GLU A 45 -7.45 -15.52 7.64
C GLU A 45 -7.79 -14.96 6.26
N CYS A 46 -7.63 -13.64 6.03
CA CYS A 46 -7.88 -13.05 4.72
C CYS A 46 -6.87 -13.46 3.64
N ALA A 47 -5.70 -14.00 4.01
CA ALA A 47 -4.74 -14.55 3.04
C ALA A 47 -5.18 -15.92 2.47
N LYS A 48 -6.07 -16.63 3.19
CA LYS A 48 -6.52 -17.99 2.82
C LYS A 48 -7.80 -17.99 1.98
N LYS A 49 -8.47 -16.85 1.86
CA LYS A 49 -9.75 -16.73 1.14
C LYS A 49 -9.52 -16.81 -0.37
N PRO A 50 -10.34 -17.54 -1.14
CA PRO A 50 -10.28 -17.54 -2.59
C PRO A 50 -10.58 -16.14 -3.14
N ILE A 51 -9.93 -15.73 -4.23
CA ILE A 51 -10.11 -14.39 -4.82
C ILE A 51 -11.23 -14.42 -5.87
N GLY A 52 -12.30 -13.66 -5.61
CA GLY A 52 -13.37 -13.37 -6.54
C GLY A 52 -13.10 -12.16 -7.45
N PRO A 53 -13.90 -11.95 -8.50
CA PRO A 53 -13.68 -10.90 -9.52
C PRO A 53 -13.91 -9.48 -9.00
N ARG A 54 -14.70 -9.31 -7.94
CA ARG A 54 -15.03 -8.02 -7.30
C ARG A 54 -14.42 -7.88 -5.92
N ASP A 55 -13.57 -8.82 -5.52
CA ASP A 55 -12.95 -8.80 -4.21
C ASP A 55 -11.89 -7.70 -4.12
N VAL A 56 -11.83 -7.07 -2.95
CA VAL A 56 -10.84 -6.08 -2.59
C VAL A 56 -9.60 -6.80 -2.11
N ILE A 57 -8.54 -6.75 -2.91
CA ILE A 57 -7.28 -7.45 -2.63
C ILE A 57 -6.20 -6.44 -2.27
N VAL A 58 -5.61 -6.60 -1.09
CA VAL A 58 -4.38 -5.90 -0.69
C VAL A 58 -3.20 -6.82 -0.92
N ARG A 59 -2.27 -6.44 -1.80
CA ARG A 59 -1.08 -7.22 -2.11
C ARG A 59 0.16 -6.59 -1.53
N CYS A 60 1.05 -7.40 -0.97
CA CYS A 60 2.33 -6.97 -0.45
C CYS A 60 3.45 -7.44 -1.36
N TYR A 61 4.32 -6.54 -1.76
CA TYR A 61 5.51 -6.80 -2.55
C TYR A 61 6.76 -6.46 -1.77
N ASP A 62 7.86 -7.13 -2.10
CA ASP A 62 9.18 -6.78 -1.60
C ASP A 62 9.94 -6.02 -2.69
N ILE A 63 10.00 -4.70 -2.56
CA ILE A 63 10.69 -3.85 -3.55
C ILE A 63 12.17 -3.67 -3.25
N SER A 64 12.73 -4.48 -2.34
CA SER A 64 14.18 -4.58 -2.14
C SER A 64 14.88 -5.45 -3.20
N SER A 65 14.15 -5.88 -4.25
CA SER A 65 14.52 -6.92 -5.22
C SER A 65 15.82 -6.70 -5.99
N ASP A 66 16.34 -5.46 -6.06
CA ASP A 66 17.66 -5.19 -6.64
C ASP A 66 18.84 -5.46 -5.68
N GLY A 67 18.53 -5.85 -4.43
CA GLY A 67 19.47 -6.13 -3.36
C GLY A 67 20.19 -4.90 -2.80
N LYS A 68 19.85 -3.68 -3.23
CA LYS A 68 20.57 -2.45 -2.89
C LYS A 68 19.76 -1.52 -1.99
N LEU A 69 18.44 -1.53 -2.11
CA LEU A 69 17.59 -0.63 -1.34
C LEU A 69 17.70 -0.85 0.17
N ALA A 70 17.54 -2.09 0.65
CA ALA A 70 17.60 -2.41 2.07
C ALA A 70 19.00 -2.11 2.68
N PRO A 71 20.13 -2.48 2.05
CA PRO A 71 21.46 -2.05 2.51
C PRO A 71 21.65 -0.53 2.53
N ALA A 72 21.18 0.19 1.51
CA ALA A 72 21.30 1.65 1.45
C ALA A 72 20.49 2.34 2.57
N LEU A 73 19.26 1.90 2.80
CA LEU A 73 18.43 2.37 3.92
C LEU A 73 19.07 2.01 5.26
N SER A 74 19.67 0.83 5.37
CA SER A 74 20.37 0.41 6.59
C SER A 74 21.53 1.34 6.92
N LEU A 75 22.35 1.68 5.91
CA LEU A 75 23.45 2.62 6.06
C LEU A 75 22.96 4.02 6.45
N ALA A 76 21.94 4.54 5.75
CA ALA A 76 21.43 5.89 5.96
C ALA A 76 20.76 6.07 7.34
N THR A 77 20.18 5.01 7.88
CA THR A 77 19.46 5.03 9.17
C THR A 77 20.29 4.48 10.32
N SER A 78 21.47 3.91 10.04
CA SER A 78 22.27 3.16 11.02
C SER A 78 21.46 2.07 11.75
N LYS A 79 20.48 1.50 11.06
CA LYS A 79 19.61 0.42 11.55
C LYS A 79 19.61 -0.71 10.56
N ARG A 80 19.25 -1.90 11.04
CA ARG A 80 19.12 -3.05 10.15
C ARG A 80 17.77 -3.00 9.44
N VAL A 81 17.79 -2.82 8.13
CA VAL A 81 16.63 -2.95 7.25
C VAL A 81 16.74 -4.30 6.55
N HIS A 82 15.77 -5.17 6.79
CA HIS A 82 15.80 -6.54 6.28
C HIS A 82 15.18 -6.65 4.89
N TRP A 83 14.14 -5.87 4.64
CA TRP A 83 13.36 -5.87 3.40
C TRP A 83 12.57 -4.56 3.33
N PHE A 84 11.85 -4.33 2.23
CA PHE A 84 11.04 -3.12 2.08
C PHE A 84 9.65 -3.45 1.53
N PRO A 85 8.63 -3.60 2.39
CA PRO A 85 7.28 -3.94 1.97
C PRO A 85 6.60 -2.75 1.29
N LYS A 86 5.99 -3.00 0.14
CA LYS A 86 5.14 -2.06 -0.59
C LYS A 86 3.78 -2.70 -0.84
N LEU A 87 2.72 -2.06 -0.39
CA LEU A 87 1.37 -2.51 -0.65
C LEU A 87 0.74 -1.87 -1.88
N THR A 88 -0.13 -2.63 -2.53
CA THR A 88 -1.14 -2.13 -3.48
C THR A 88 -2.51 -2.61 -3.05
N CYS A 89 -3.55 -1.90 -3.46
CA CYS A 89 -4.94 -2.35 -3.33
C CYS A 89 -5.55 -2.49 -4.72
N SER A 90 -6.40 -3.48 -4.94
CA SER A 90 -7.01 -3.74 -6.25
C SER A 90 -8.43 -4.30 -6.13
N VAL A 91 -9.23 -4.10 -7.18
CA VAL A 91 -10.50 -4.78 -7.41
C VAL A 91 -10.51 -5.27 -8.86
N GLY A 92 -10.63 -6.59 -9.05
CA GLY A 92 -10.39 -7.18 -10.36
C GLY A 92 -8.98 -6.91 -10.86
N ASP A 93 -8.83 -6.41 -12.08
CA ASP A 93 -7.53 -6.03 -12.65
C ASP A 93 -7.12 -4.59 -12.35
N ARG A 94 -8.04 -3.76 -11.82
CA ARG A 94 -7.74 -2.36 -11.46
C ARG A 94 -6.97 -2.35 -10.16
N ALA A 95 -5.75 -1.83 -10.18
CA ALA A 95 -4.90 -1.70 -9.01
C ALA A 95 -4.54 -0.23 -8.77
N TRP A 96 -4.21 0.09 -7.52
CA TRP A 96 -3.79 1.42 -7.10
C TRP A 96 -2.63 1.32 -6.11
N ALA A 97 -1.68 2.23 -6.28
CA ALA A 97 -0.58 2.47 -5.36
C ALA A 97 -0.48 3.97 -5.07
N TYR A 98 0.30 4.34 -4.06
CA TYR A 98 0.53 5.74 -3.70
C TYR A 98 2.02 6.03 -3.55
N ASP A 99 2.56 6.88 -4.43
CA ASP A 99 3.97 7.28 -4.49
C ASP A 99 4.13 8.80 -4.67
N GLY A 100 3.31 9.56 -3.95
CA GLY A 100 3.18 11.02 -4.06
C GLY A 100 1.86 11.40 -4.70
N GLU A 101 1.33 10.56 -5.56
CA GLU A 101 -0.02 10.66 -6.10
C GLU A 101 -0.66 9.27 -6.11
N ILE A 102 -1.99 9.22 -6.17
CA ILE A 102 -2.70 7.96 -6.36
C ILE A 102 -2.47 7.52 -7.80
N GLU A 103 -1.71 6.45 -7.99
CA GLU A 103 -1.33 5.95 -9.31
C GLU A 103 -2.23 4.77 -9.70
N PRO A 104 -3.17 4.94 -10.67
CA PRO A 104 -3.94 3.82 -11.23
C PRO A 104 -3.05 2.93 -12.09
N THR A 105 -3.27 1.62 -12.02
CA THR A 105 -2.44 0.60 -12.72
C THR A 105 -3.17 -0.73 -12.84
N SER A 106 -2.45 -1.75 -13.29
CA SER A 106 -2.91 -3.14 -13.40
C SER A 106 -2.07 -4.05 -12.49
N ASN A 107 -2.65 -5.18 -12.09
CA ASN A 107 -1.91 -6.18 -11.30
C ASN A 107 -0.71 -6.75 -12.06
N SER A 108 -0.86 -6.89 -13.38
CA SER A 108 0.21 -7.35 -14.28
C SER A 108 1.39 -6.39 -14.33
N VAL A 109 1.16 -5.08 -14.38
CA VAL A 109 2.24 -4.08 -14.35
C VAL A 109 3.00 -4.13 -13.04
N VAL A 110 2.30 -4.23 -11.91
CA VAL A 110 2.94 -4.35 -10.60
C VAL A 110 3.77 -5.62 -10.53
N ALA A 111 3.22 -6.76 -10.96
CA ALA A 111 3.92 -8.05 -10.96
C ALA A 111 5.17 -8.03 -11.85
N ARG A 112 5.13 -7.38 -13.02
CA ARG A 112 6.34 -7.22 -13.87
C ARG A 112 7.40 -6.33 -13.21
N ALA A 113 6.99 -5.30 -12.48
CA ALA A 113 7.92 -4.34 -11.87
C ALA A 113 8.53 -4.86 -10.55
N ALA A 114 7.75 -5.53 -9.71
CA ALA A 114 8.14 -5.95 -8.37
C ALA A 114 8.33 -7.46 -8.20
N GLY A 115 7.92 -8.28 -9.19
CA GLY A 115 7.79 -9.72 -9.05
C GLY A 115 6.46 -10.13 -8.42
N GLU A 116 6.35 -11.42 -8.11
CA GLU A 116 5.16 -11.97 -7.46
C GLU A 116 4.94 -11.37 -6.06
N PRO A 117 3.68 -11.16 -5.65
CA PRO A 117 3.39 -10.67 -4.31
C PRO A 117 3.85 -11.68 -3.25
N VAL A 118 4.42 -11.17 -2.17
CA VAL A 118 4.75 -11.93 -0.96
C VAL A 118 3.47 -12.37 -0.25
N PHE A 119 2.46 -11.48 -0.20
CA PHE A 119 1.12 -11.78 0.32
C PHE A 119 0.04 -11.21 -0.58
N SER A 120 -1.11 -11.87 -0.58
CA SER A 120 -2.36 -11.31 -1.06
C SER A 120 -3.42 -11.50 0.01
N PHE A 121 -3.98 -10.42 0.52
CA PHE A 121 -5.06 -10.42 1.49
C PHE A 121 -6.37 -10.11 0.80
N ASN A 122 -7.32 -11.05 0.82
CA ASN A 122 -8.65 -10.84 0.31
C ASN A 122 -9.58 -10.31 1.41
N LEU A 123 -9.97 -9.04 1.30
CA LEU A 123 -10.84 -8.35 2.24
C LEU A 123 -12.34 -8.57 1.94
N GLY A 124 -12.67 -9.40 0.96
CA GLY A 124 -14.03 -9.67 0.51
C GLY A 124 -14.50 -8.74 -0.60
N GLU A 125 -15.75 -8.91 -1.01
CA GLU A 125 -16.34 -8.17 -2.14
C GLU A 125 -16.36 -6.65 -1.89
N SER A 126 -16.06 -5.88 -2.93
CA SER A 126 -16.19 -4.42 -2.91
C SER A 126 -17.65 -4.01 -2.72
N VAL A 127 -17.90 -3.10 -1.78
CA VAL A 127 -19.25 -2.52 -1.55
C VAL A 127 -19.60 -1.42 -2.56
N TYR A 128 -18.67 -1.06 -3.43
CA TYR A 128 -18.84 -0.09 -4.51
C TYR A 128 -18.79 -0.76 -5.87
N ASP A 129 -19.45 -0.16 -6.86
CA ASP A 129 -19.22 -0.39 -8.28
C ASP A 129 -18.00 0.44 -8.78
N ASP A 130 -17.71 0.41 -10.08
CA ASP A 130 -16.53 1.09 -10.63
C ASP A 130 -16.58 2.61 -10.49
N ALA A 131 -17.76 3.22 -10.66
CA ALA A 131 -17.95 4.65 -10.48
C ALA A 131 -17.84 5.06 -9.00
N GLY A 132 -18.35 4.22 -8.09
CA GLY A 132 -18.20 4.39 -6.65
C GLY A 132 -16.73 4.30 -6.20
N ILE A 133 -15.95 3.38 -6.77
CA ILE A 133 -14.50 3.28 -6.52
C ILE A 133 -13.80 4.58 -6.94
N ASP A 134 -14.11 5.12 -8.12
CA ASP A 134 -13.51 6.36 -8.61
C ASP A 134 -13.80 7.54 -7.68
N GLU A 135 -15.03 7.63 -7.17
CA GLU A 135 -15.41 8.68 -6.22
C GLU A 135 -14.71 8.52 -4.85
N VAL A 136 -14.47 7.27 -4.40
CA VAL A 136 -13.67 7.02 -3.19
C VAL A 136 -12.24 7.51 -3.40
N LEU A 137 -11.60 7.16 -4.51
CA LEU A 137 -10.23 7.57 -4.83
C LEU A 137 -10.10 9.08 -4.92
N ARG A 138 -11.03 9.74 -5.63
CA ARG A 138 -11.07 11.21 -5.75
C ARG A 138 -11.19 11.91 -4.39
N LYS A 139 -11.96 11.34 -3.45
CA LYS A 139 -12.02 11.88 -2.07
C LYS A 139 -10.72 11.68 -1.31
N MET A 140 -10.04 10.55 -1.52
CA MET A 140 -8.78 10.25 -0.86
C MET A 140 -7.62 11.14 -1.34
N GLU A 141 -7.69 11.75 -2.53
CA GLU A 141 -6.68 12.72 -3.01
C GLU A 141 -6.48 13.90 -2.04
N ALA A 142 -7.49 14.26 -1.24
CA ALA A 142 -7.36 15.30 -0.22
C ALA A 142 -6.31 14.93 0.85
N ASP A 143 -6.16 13.65 1.16
CA ASP A 143 -5.27 13.14 2.21
C ASP A 143 -4.02 12.45 1.65
N TYR A 144 -4.08 12.01 0.39
CA TYR A 144 -3.05 11.25 -0.33
C TYR A 144 -2.65 11.99 -1.62
N ASN A 145 -1.93 13.09 -1.46
CA ASN A 145 -1.35 13.90 -2.53
C ASN A 145 0.16 14.13 -2.30
N GLU A 146 0.80 14.90 -3.17
CA GLU A 146 2.26 15.07 -3.15
C GLU A 146 2.73 15.77 -1.88
N GLU A 147 1.96 16.74 -1.39
CA GLU A 147 2.28 17.52 -0.18
C GLU A 147 2.18 16.67 1.09
N GLU A 148 1.21 15.74 1.11
CA GLU A 148 0.95 14.87 2.25
C GLU A 148 1.84 13.63 2.30
N TYR A 149 2.54 13.28 1.21
CA TYR A 149 3.35 12.08 1.15
C TYR A 149 4.47 12.12 2.19
N ASP A 150 4.52 11.08 3.01
CA ASP A 150 5.55 10.88 4.01
C ASP A 150 6.01 9.43 3.98
N PHE A 151 7.27 9.22 3.62
CA PHE A 151 7.86 7.89 3.51
C PHE A 151 7.68 7.02 4.76
N PHE A 152 7.56 7.63 5.95
CA PHE A 152 7.42 6.90 7.21
C PHE A 152 5.96 6.80 7.67
N PHE A 153 5.20 7.88 7.56
CA PHE A 153 3.89 8.00 8.23
C PHE A 153 2.70 8.12 7.28
N ARG A 154 2.96 8.21 5.98
CA ARG A 154 1.92 8.33 4.95
C ARG A 154 2.46 7.94 3.59
N ASN A 155 2.63 6.64 3.41
CA ASN A 155 3.18 6.02 2.21
C ASN A 155 2.16 5.04 1.59
N CYS A 156 2.58 4.32 0.53
CA CYS A 156 1.76 3.29 -0.12
C CYS A 156 1.14 2.24 0.82
N ASN A 157 1.82 1.88 1.91
CA ASN A 157 1.31 0.88 2.86
C ASN A 157 0.09 1.41 3.61
N HIS A 158 0.15 2.67 4.04
CA HIS A 158 -0.96 3.36 4.70
C HIS A 158 -2.13 3.57 3.73
N PHE A 159 -1.84 3.96 2.50
CA PHE A 159 -2.84 4.16 1.45
C PHE A 159 -3.61 2.87 1.12
N ALA A 160 -2.89 1.78 0.84
CA ALA A 160 -3.51 0.52 0.45
C ALA A 160 -4.37 -0.08 1.57
N ASP A 161 -3.95 0.08 2.82
CA ASP A 161 -4.70 -0.34 3.99
C ASP A 161 -6.00 0.48 4.16
N ASP A 162 -5.94 1.81 4.05
CA ASP A 162 -7.12 2.68 4.12
C ASP A 162 -8.08 2.45 2.94
N LEU A 163 -7.55 2.37 1.72
CA LEU A 163 -8.35 2.09 0.52
C LEU A 163 -9.03 0.71 0.64
N GLY A 164 -8.28 -0.31 1.07
CA GLY A 164 -8.80 -1.66 1.26
C GLY A 164 -9.98 -1.70 2.24
N ARG A 165 -9.84 -0.99 3.38
CA ARG A 165 -10.92 -0.84 4.37
C ARG A 165 -12.13 -0.13 3.80
N ARG A 166 -11.94 0.96 3.07
CA ARG A 166 -13.06 1.72 2.46
C ARG A 166 -13.82 0.86 1.47
N LEU A 167 -13.10 0.25 0.52
CA LEU A 167 -13.73 -0.50 -0.56
C LEU A 167 -14.45 -1.75 -0.08
N SER A 168 -13.97 -2.39 0.99
CA SER A 168 -14.57 -3.61 1.55
C SER A 168 -15.67 -3.36 2.60
N GLY A 169 -16.04 -2.10 2.84
CA GLY A 169 -17.05 -1.76 3.85
C GLY A 169 -16.56 -1.91 5.30
N GLY A 170 -15.25 -1.83 5.53
CA GLY A 170 -14.64 -1.85 6.86
C GLY A 170 -13.88 -3.14 7.21
N ASN A 171 -13.79 -4.11 6.29
CA ASN A 171 -12.90 -5.26 6.50
C ASN A 171 -11.44 -4.82 6.44
N GLU A 172 -10.60 -5.42 7.25
CA GLU A 172 -9.18 -5.07 7.32
C GLU A 172 -8.30 -6.31 7.31
N VAL A 173 -7.05 -6.12 6.89
CA VAL A 173 -5.99 -7.07 7.19
C VAL A 173 -5.78 -7.06 8.71
N ASP A 174 -5.45 -8.21 9.29
CA ASP A 174 -5.15 -8.34 10.72
C ASP A 174 -4.26 -7.18 11.19
N ARG A 175 -4.78 -6.41 12.15
CA ARG A 175 -4.18 -5.13 12.52
C ARG A 175 -2.82 -5.30 13.14
N LYS A 176 -2.66 -6.35 13.95
CA LYS A 176 -1.38 -6.67 14.57
C LYS A 176 -0.34 -7.02 13.51
N PHE A 177 -0.72 -7.79 12.49
CA PHE A 177 0.15 -8.11 11.36
C PHE A 177 0.58 -6.86 10.60
N MET A 178 -0.38 -6.02 10.19
CA MET A 178 -0.11 -4.79 9.44
C MET A 178 0.82 -3.86 10.21
N GLU A 179 0.56 -3.69 11.50
CA GLU A 179 1.41 -2.85 12.35
C GLU A 179 2.79 -3.46 12.50
N ASP A 180 2.92 -4.71 12.94
CA ASP A 180 4.21 -5.27 13.35
C ASP A 180 5.13 -5.65 12.17
N PHE A 181 4.58 -5.97 10.98
CA PHE A 181 5.36 -6.53 9.87
C PHE A 181 5.36 -5.69 8.59
N VAL A 182 4.49 -4.67 8.47
CA VAL A 182 4.38 -3.87 7.24
C VAL A 182 4.58 -2.39 7.49
N ILE A 183 3.74 -1.78 8.34
CA ILE A 183 3.78 -0.34 8.62
C ILE A 183 5.01 -0.01 9.49
N PHE A 184 5.24 -0.79 10.55
CA PHE A 184 6.36 -0.56 11.46
C PHE A 184 7.74 -0.72 10.79
N GLU A 185 7.87 -1.46 9.70
CA GLU A 185 9.14 -1.53 8.95
C GLU A 185 9.63 -0.14 8.54
N SER A 186 8.72 0.70 8.03
CA SER A 186 9.04 2.07 7.70
C SER A 186 9.21 2.94 8.95
N GLU A 187 8.27 2.92 9.90
CA GLU A 187 8.30 3.78 11.10
C GLU A 187 9.52 3.50 12.00
N SER A 188 9.90 2.23 12.15
CA SER A 188 10.98 1.77 13.04
C SER A 188 12.34 2.37 12.67
N LEU A 189 12.52 2.81 11.42
CA LEU A 189 13.74 3.47 10.95
C LEU A 189 14.05 4.76 11.70
N LEU A 190 13.07 5.39 12.34
CA LEU A 190 13.25 6.63 13.09
C LEU A 190 13.18 6.46 14.63
N CYS A 191 12.75 5.30 15.12
CA CYS A 191 12.60 5.02 16.55
C CYS A 191 13.93 5.07 17.33
N ASN A 192 13.92 5.45 18.61
CA ASN A 192 15.12 5.48 19.45
C ASN A 192 16.28 6.39 18.94
N MET A 193 16.03 7.27 17.97
CA MET A 193 16.98 8.29 17.54
C MET A 193 16.80 9.57 18.37
N ALA A 194 17.91 10.21 18.74
CA ALA A 194 17.88 11.56 19.30
C ALA A 194 17.25 12.55 18.29
N SER A 195 16.62 13.62 18.78
CA SER A 195 15.86 14.57 17.92
C SER A 195 16.66 15.08 16.73
N PHE A 196 17.91 15.49 16.95
CA PHE A 196 18.81 15.95 15.89
C PHE A 196 19.11 14.86 14.84
N GLN A 197 19.46 13.65 15.29
CA GLN A 197 19.71 12.51 14.39
C GLN A 197 18.45 12.17 13.59
N ARG A 198 17.28 12.18 14.23
CA ARG A 198 16.00 11.94 13.59
C ARG A 198 15.70 12.97 12.50
N SER A 199 15.87 14.26 12.78
CA SER A 199 15.70 15.33 11.78
C SER A 199 16.65 15.15 10.59
N MET A 200 17.90 14.81 10.85
CA MET A 200 18.89 14.56 9.80
C MET A 200 18.54 13.30 8.98
N THR A 201 18.16 12.20 9.62
CA THR A 201 17.70 10.98 8.94
C THR A 201 16.48 11.26 8.10
N MET A 202 15.48 12.00 8.60
CA MET A 202 14.32 12.41 7.81
C MET A 202 14.70 13.26 6.59
N ALA A 203 15.68 14.17 6.73
CA ALA A 203 16.16 14.97 5.60
C ALA A 203 16.87 14.10 4.55
N VAL A 204 17.68 13.14 4.98
CA VAL A 204 18.38 12.19 4.10
C VAL A 204 17.40 11.23 3.44
N THR A 205 16.46 10.67 4.18
CA THR A 205 15.47 9.74 3.62
C THR A 205 14.47 10.43 2.71
N ARG A 206 14.18 11.73 2.85
CA ARG A 206 13.47 12.49 1.81
C ARG A 206 14.22 12.53 0.50
N GLN A 207 15.56 12.59 0.52
CA GLN A 207 16.37 12.52 -0.70
C GLN A 207 16.43 11.10 -1.25
N ILE A 208 16.58 10.09 -0.39
CA ILE A 208 16.51 8.68 -0.79
C ILE A 208 15.15 8.34 -1.36
N GLN A 209 14.07 8.84 -0.78
CA GLN A 209 12.70 8.69 -1.26
C GLN A 209 12.58 9.20 -2.70
N LYS A 210 13.13 10.38 -3.03
CA LYS A 210 13.15 10.86 -4.42
C LYS A 210 13.86 9.86 -5.35
N ILE A 211 14.97 9.29 -4.92
CA ILE A 211 15.71 8.28 -5.70
C ILE A 211 14.91 6.98 -5.83
N VAL A 212 14.27 6.51 -4.76
CA VAL A 212 13.44 5.30 -4.73
C VAL A 212 12.21 5.48 -5.62
N ILE A 213 11.49 6.59 -5.49
CA ILE A 213 10.35 6.94 -6.33
C ILE A 213 10.79 7.02 -7.80
N VAL A 214 11.93 7.66 -8.10
CA VAL A 214 12.43 7.72 -9.49
C VAL A 214 12.80 6.33 -10.02
N SER A 215 13.48 5.51 -9.23
CA SER A 215 13.86 4.14 -9.60
C SER A 215 12.61 3.28 -9.83
N TRP A 216 11.66 3.33 -8.91
CA TRP A 216 10.38 2.65 -8.98
C TRP A 216 9.58 3.10 -10.20
N ARG A 217 9.40 4.41 -10.39
CA ARG A 217 8.72 4.98 -11.56
C ARG A 217 9.40 4.59 -12.88
N ARG A 218 10.72 4.41 -12.89
CA ARG A 218 11.42 3.91 -14.08
C ARG A 218 11.09 2.46 -14.37
N SER A 219 11.14 1.57 -13.37
CA SER A 219 10.74 0.18 -13.51
C SER A 219 9.27 0.05 -13.91
N TRP A 220 8.41 0.89 -13.33
CA TRP A 220 6.99 0.99 -13.63
C TRP A 220 6.71 1.44 -15.07
N LYS A 221 7.33 2.54 -15.52
CA LYS A 221 7.22 3.01 -16.91
C LYS A 221 7.69 1.96 -17.91
N LYS A 222 8.74 1.20 -17.57
CA LYS A 222 9.20 0.07 -18.38
C LYS A 222 8.13 -1.01 -18.45
N ALA A 223 7.56 -1.42 -17.33
CA ALA A 223 6.50 -2.43 -17.27
C ALA A 223 5.22 -2.01 -18.03
N LEU A 224 4.84 -0.72 -17.95
CA LEU A 224 3.75 -0.14 -18.73
C LEU A 224 4.02 -0.19 -20.23
N ALA A 225 5.25 0.12 -20.66
CA ALA A 225 5.63 0.02 -22.07
C ALA A 225 5.60 -1.42 -22.58
N GLU A 226 6.12 -2.36 -21.80
CA GLU A 226 6.08 -3.80 -22.11
C GLU A 226 4.65 -4.33 -22.19
N GLU A 227 3.75 -3.86 -21.31
CA GLU A 227 2.31 -4.20 -21.38
C GLU A 227 1.68 -3.71 -22.68
N ALA A 228 1.90 -2.44 -23.01
CA ALA A 228 1.32 -1.83 -24.20
C ALA A 228 1.83 -2.51 -25.49
N GLU A 229 3.05 -3.03 -25.50
CA GLU A 229 3.57 -3.85 -26.60
C GLU A 229 2.93 -5.24 -26.64
N ALA A 230 2.80 -5.92 -25.51
CA ALA A 230 2.17 -7.25 -25.44
C ALA A 230 0.69 -7.23 -25.89
N SER A 231 -0.07 -6.19 -25.54
CA SER A 231 -1.46 -6.04 -25.98
C SER A 231 -1.59 -5.87 -27.51
N LYS A 232 -0.63 -5.20 -28.17
CA LYS A 232 -0.62 -5.02 -29.63
C LYS A 232 -0.38 -6.30 -30.42
N VAL A 233 0.31 -7.28 -29.82
CA VAL A 233 0.59 -8.58 -30.47
C VAL A 233 -0.60 -9.53 -30.40
N THR A 234 -1.55 -9.26 -29.49
CA THR A 234 -2.70 -10.13 -29.22
C THR A 234 -3.99 -9.63 -29.90
N THR A 235 -3.91 -8.53 -30.66
CA THR A 235 -5.03 -7.92 -31.42
C THR A 235 -4.81 -8.12 -32.91
#